data_AF-A0A418ZUT2-F1
#
_entry.id   AF-A0A418ZUT2-F1
#
_cell.length_a   1.000
_cell.length_b   1.000
_cell.length_c   1.000
_cell.angle_alpha   90.00
_cell.angle_beta   90.00
_cell.angle_gamma   90.00
#
_symmetry.space_group_name_H-M   'P 1'
#
loop_
_entity.id
_entity.type
_entity.pdbx_description
1 polymer ?
#
loop_
_entity_poly.entity_id
_entity_poly.type
_entity_poly.pdbx_seq_one_letter_code
_entity_poly.pdbx_strand_id
1 'polypeptide(L)'
;MKVKTTVFVSALLAMGGMFTPANAQIVYMPPPEAELQVGVMPGKLESFMLPPGKYYPGTPHNYVVYTPAGYDNSKPLPVMIFLDGVRTFLDPKLETNVILDNLIAANEIPPLVAVFVDPGVHPTRSSDGQNRYERHFEYDSISDRYSGFLLDELLLAVSKRYPLSENPNDRAIAGSSTGAVGAFSAAWNRSDQFRRVMSFNGTYISMKGAHTLANIVRKTEPRPIRVFMQAGKADHITDLQPFGTRYAGSWPTANQAMHEALQFAGYDVKFEYGVAGHESTHGRAVMPDALRWLWRDYPEPIKVISLPFYYGQPGSEDRGHVFSVINGDETWEQVGTDYGTISSIASDMDGNVHFNDDSGNIWRLSVEDDSITMLADEQGKNLSMAIGANGRLYVAQPEKKLIVSYGATVADREIVADNVSASAVTSNKQGDIYAVESAQGVILRIDTRGKISTAYDGTDLHEPSSISMSPDQEFMIVGDAKSKFAWSFHVMADGGLVDGEPYYRLEMPEVGLYSENRSVTVNDLGQPFFATPLGIQGFEAAGRQGPILNSPIYGTVSAVSFAGGSKDWLYAAVDGKLFRRSVKSKAVNAGTITKPPAPPL
;
A
#
# COMPACT_ATOMS: atom_id res chain seq x y z
N MET A 1 -0.52 0.80 38.10
CA MET A 1 -1.13 -0.14 39.07
C MET A 1 -1.63 -1.35 38.26
N LYS A 2 -1.10 -2.56 38.48
CA LYS A 2 -1.40 -3.75 37.64
C LYS A 2 -2.82 -4.23 37.92
N VAL A 3 -3.76 -4.08 36.97
CA VAL A 3 -5.09 -4.70 37.05
C VAL A 3 -5.00 -6.08 36.35
N LYS A 4 -5.34 -7.12 37.10
CA LYS A 4 -5.36 -8.52 36.66
C LYS A 4 -6.69 -8.82 35.98
N THR A 5 -6.66 -9.28 34.74
CA THR A 5 -7.79 -9.99 34.11
C THR A 5 -8.10 -11.21 34.96
N THR A 6 -9.23 -11.21 35.66
CA THR A 6 -9.58 -12.27 36.61
C THR A 6 -10.45 -13.30 35.89
N VAL A 7 -9.87 -14.46 35.58
CA VAL A 7 -10.60 -15.64 35.11
C VAL A 7 -11.08 -16.41 36.33
N PHE A 8 -12.38 -16.52 36.55
CA PHE A 8 -12.95 -17.39 37.59
C PHE A 8 -13.38 -18.73 36.99
N VAL A 9 -12.89 -19.83 37.56
CA VAL A 9 -13.36 -21.20 37.29
C VAL A 9 -14.26 -21.60 38.46
N SER A 10 -15.57 -21.72 38.24
CA SER A 10 -16.50 -22.20 39.26
C SER A 10 -16.54 -23.74 39.23
N ALA A 11 -16.01 -24.39 40.27
CA ALA A 11 -16.15 -25.83 40.48
C ALA A 11 -17.27 -26.09 41.50
N LEU A 12 -18.40 -26.65 41.06
CA LEU A 12 -19.45 -27.14 41.94
C LEU A 12 -19.12 -28.59 42.34
N LEU A 13 -18.82 -28.84 43.61
CA LEU A 13 -18.65 -30.20 44.14
C LEU A 13 -20.03 -30.84 44.33
N ALA A 14 -20.33 -31.88 43.55
CA ALA A 14 -21.35 -32.88 43.86
C ALA A 14 -20.75 -34.28 43.71
N MET A 15 -20.88 -35.10 44.75
CA MET A 15 -20.38 -36.47 44.82
C MET A 15 -21.05 -37.40 43.80
N GLY A 16 -20.24 -38.28 43.21
CA GLY A 16 -20.66 -39.65 42.87
C GLY A 16 -21.34 -39.86 41.52
N GLY A 17 -20.55 -39.83 40.44
CA GLY A 17 -20.94 -40.38 39.14
C GLY A 17 -19.84 -40.09 38.13
N MET A 18 -19.43 -41.09 37.33
CA MET A 18 -18.53 -40.89 36.19
C MET A 18 -19.21 -39.96 35.16
N PHE A 19 -19.08 -38.65 35.37
CA PHE A 19 -19.29 -37.66 34.33
C PHE A 19 -17.94 -37.41 33.69
N THR A 20 -17.87 -37.60 32.37
CA THR A 20 -16.88 -36.93 31.55
C THR A 20 -16.86 -35.45 31.96
N PRO A 21 -15.70 -34.82 32.22
CA PRO A 21 -15.70 -33.41 32.55
C PRO A 21 -16.34 -32.66 31.38
N ALA A 22 -17.49 -32.04 31.63
CA ALA A 22 -18.06 -31.07 30.72
C ALA A 22 -16.95 -30.06 30.41
N ASN A 23 -16.69 -29.80 29.12
CA ASN A 23 -15.80 -28.73 28.70
C ASN A 23 -16.16 -27.48 29.50
N ALA A 24 -15.26 -27.02 30.37
CA ALA A 24 -15.47 -25.78 31.12
C ALA A 24 -15.62 -24.65 30.09
N GLN A 25 -16.86 -24.22 29.86
CA GLN A 25 -17.16 -23.15 28.92
C GLN A 25 -16.60 -21.87 29.53
N ILE A 26 -15.53 -21.32 28.96
CA ILE A 26 -14.98 -20.04 29.40
C ILE A 26 -16.04 -18.97 29.10
N VAL A 27 -16.52 -18.31 30.15
CA VAL A 27 -17.49 -17.22 30.06
C VAL A 27 -16.74 -15.91 30.16
N TYR A 28 -16.80 -15.11 29.10
CA TYR A 28 -16.32 -13.73 29.12
C TYR A 28 -17.41 -12.84 29.74
N MET A 29 -17.13 -12.28 30.92
CA MET A 29 -18.05 -11.36 31.58
C MET A 29 -18.03 -10.00 30.86
N PRO A 30 -19.19 -9.31 30.77
CA PRO A 30 -19.22 -7.93 30.32
C PRO A 30 -18.29 -7.06 31.19
N PRO A 31 -17.59 -6.09 30.59
CA PRO A 31 -16.78 -5.17 31.36
C PRO A 31 -17.69 -4.16 32.09
N PRO A 32 -17.26 -3.57 33.23
CA PRO A 32 -18.05 -2.56 33.93
C PRO A 32 -18.49 -1.40 33.02
N GLU A 33 -17.64 -1.01 32.07
CA GLU A 33 -17.88 0.08 31.12
C GLU A 33 -18.98 -0.24 30.10
N ALA A 34 -19.45 -1.49 30.03
CA ALA A 34 -20.61 -1.83 29.22
C ALA A 34 -21.95 -1.54 29.93
N GLU A 35 -21.92 -1.03 31.16
CA GLU A 35 -23.07 -0.45 31.86
C GLU A 35 -22.80 1.03 32.11
N LEU A 36 -23.79 1.89 31.87
CA LEU A 36 -23.64 3.34 32.04
C LEU A 36 -23.35 3.67 33.51
N GLN A 37 -22.19 4.29 33.76
CA GLN A 37 -21.74 4.56 35.12
C GLN A 37 -22.52 5.72 35.76
N VAL A 38 -22.63 5.71 37.08
CA VAL A 38 -23.36 6.74 37.84
C VAL A 38 -22.75 8.11 37.59
N GLY A 39 -23.59 9.05 37.13
CA GLY A 39 -23.18 10.43 36.83
C GLY A 39 -22.65 10.66 35.41
N VAL A 40 -22.52 9.60 34.60
CA VAL A 40 -22.19 9.73 33.17
C VAL A 40 -23.45 10.07 32.39
N MET A 41 -23.40 11.18 31.64
CA MET A 41 -24.47 11.57 30.73
C MET A 41 -24.32 10.81 29.42
N PRO A 42 -25.39 10.20 28.87
CA PRO A 42 -25.31 9.49 27.61
C PRO A 42 -25.09 10.47 26.45
N GLY A 43 -24.30 10.04 25.46
CA GLY A 43 -24.17 10.73 24.19
C GLY A 43 -25.44 10.65 23.34
N LYS A 44 -25.46 11.38 22.23
CA LYS A 44 -26.61 11.45 21.32
C LYS A 44 -26.36 10.61 20.08
N LEU A 45 -27.34 9.77 19.71
CA LEU A 45 -27.36 8.97 18.49
C LEU A 45 -28.36 9.56 17.48
N GLU A 46 -27.92 9.76 16.24
CA GLU A 46 -28.76 10.28 15.15
C GLU A 46 -28.64 9.38 13.90
N SER A 47 -29.79 8.90 13.40
CA SER A 47 -29.86 7.99 12.26
C SER A 47 -29.99 8.73 10.94
N PHE A 48 -29.26 8.24 9.94
CA PHE A 48 -29.24 8.80 8.59
C PHE A 48 -29.18 7.68 7.54
N MET A 49 -29.46 8.07 6.29
CA MET A 49 -29.27 7.24 5.11
C MET A 49 -28.44 8.03 4.11
N LEU A 50 -27.36 7.42 3.64
CA LEU A 50 -26.57 7.90 2.52
C LEU A 50 -27.22 7.35 1.23
N PRO A 51 -27.61 8.22 0.28
CA PRO A 51 -28.12 7.76 -1.01
C PRO A 51 -27.01 7.08 -1.83
N PRO A 52 -27.35 6.28 -2.84
CA PRO A 52 -26.36 5.66 -3.72
C PRO A 52 -25.42 6.67 -4.37
N GLY A 53 -24.13 6.31 -4.42
CA GLY A 53 -23.06 7.16 -4.93
C GLY A 53 -22.26 6.54 -6.09
N LYS A 54 -21.08 7.11 -6.36
CA LYS A 54 -20.18 6.69 -7.45
C LYS A 54 -19.50 5.35 -7.14
N TYR A 55 -19.18 5.09 -5.87
CA TYR A 55 -18.44 3.89 -5.47
C TYR A 55 -19.32 2.64 -5.42
N TYR A 56 -20.58 2.79 -4.99
CA TYR A 56 -21.58 1.73 -4.94
C TYR A 56 -22.91 2.19 -5.59
N PRO A 57 -22.98 2.19 -6.92
CA PRO A 57 -24.17 2.64 -7.65
C PRO A 57 -25.41 1.79 -7.32
N GLY A 58 -26.54 2.45 -7.12
CA GLY A 58 -27.81 1.81 -6.78
C GLY A 58 -27.92 1.31 -5.33
N THR A 59 -26.87 1.41 -4.52
CA THR A 59 -26.81 0.89 -3.16
C THR A 59 -26.83 2.03 -2.12
N PRO A 60 -27.92 2.21 -1.36
CA PRO A 60 -27.92 3.13 -0.21
C PRO A 60 -27.26 2.47 1.02
N HIS A 61 -26.79 3.32 1.95
CA HIS A 61 -26.18 2.89 3.22
C HIS A 61 -26.84 3.57 4.41
N ASN A 62 -27.27 2.80 5.40
CA ASN A 62 -27.73 3.36 6.66
C ASN A 62 -26.55 3.59 7.59
N TYR A 63 -26.55 4.71 8.30
CA TYR A 63 -25.54 4.99 9.31
C TYR A 63 -26.13 5.76 10.50
N VAL A 64 -25.50 5.62 11.66
CA VAL A 64 -25.82 6.37 12.88
C VAL A 64 -24.61 7.16 13.30
N VAL A 65 -24.80 8.44 13.63
CA VAL A 65 -23.76 9.30 14.19
C VAL A 65 -23.96 9.42 15.69
N TYR A 66 -22.92 9.11 16.45
CA TYR A 66 -22.81 9.36 17.88
C TYR A 66 -22.02 10.65 18.12
N THR A 67 -22.53 11.48 19.00
CA THR A 67 -21.81 12.64 19.56
C THR A 67 -21.74 12.52 21.09
N PRO A 68 -20.59 12.83 21.71
CA PRO A 68 -20.42 12.68 23.14
C PRO A 68 -21.25 13.70 23.91
N ALA A 69 -21.54 13.42 25.18
CA ALA A 69 -22.20 14.40 26.04
C ALA A 69 -21.38 15.70 26.12
N GLY A 70 -22.05 16.85 25.98
CA GLY A 70 -21.37 18.15 25.95
C GLY A 70 -20.64 18.48 24.64
N TYR A 71 -20.93 17.76 23.54
CA TYR A 71 -20.38 18.02 22.21
C TYR A 71 -20.55 19.48 21.78
N ASP A 72 -19.43 20.14 21.47
CA ASP A 72 -19.34 21.50 20.93
C ASP A 72 -19.13 21.43 19.42
N ASN A 73 -20.16 21.79 18.65
CA ASN A 73 -20.13 21.73 17.19
C ASN A 73 -19.28 22.84 16.54
N SER A 74 -18.59 23.69 17.33
CA SER A 74 -17.64 24.68 16.80
C SER A 74 -16.23 24.13 16.61
N LYS A 75 -15.93 22.94 17.15
CA LYS A 75 -14.59 22.33 17.12
C LYS A 75 -14.59 21.00 16.38
N PRO A 76 -13.70 20.80 15.39
CA PRO A 76 -13.47 19.49 14.80
C PRO A 76 -13.06 18.47 15.86
N LEU A 77 -13.73 17.32 15.90
CA LEU A 77 -13.35 16.22 16.76
C LEU A 77 -12.69 15.08 15.98
N PRO A 78 -11.89 14.23 16.65
CA PRO A 78 -11.56 12.91 16.16
C PRO A 78 -12.79 12.12 15.74
N VAL A 79 -12.63 11.24 14.76
CA VAL A 79 -13.69 10.37 14.25
C VAL A 79 -13.30 8.91 14.29
N MET A 80 -14.22 8.06 14.75
CA MET A 80 -14.08 6.61 14.69
C MET A 80 -15.24 5.98 13.92
N ILE A 81 -14.92 5.32 12.80
CA ILE A 81 -15.91 4.63 11.98
C ILE A 81 -16.04 3.18 12.46
N PHE A 82 -17.25 2.70 12.67
CA PHE A 82 -17.55 1.30 13.01
C PHE A 82 -18.32 0.65 11.85
N LEU A 83 -17.70 -0.33 11.22
CA LEU A 83 -18.28 -1.12 10.13
C LEU A 83 -19.21 -2.20 10.70
N ASP A 84 -20.30 -2.52 9.98
CA ASP A 84 -21.46 -3.20 10.57
C ASP A 84 -21.99 -2.47 11.81
N GLY A 85 -21.89 -1.13 11.80
CA GLY A 85 -21.99 -0.32 13.00
C GLY A 85 -23.31 -0.48 13.74
N VAL A 86 -24.44 -0.43 13.03
CA VAL A 86 -25.77 -0.53 13.66
C VAL A 86 -26.06 -1.97 14.07
N ARG A 87 -25.77 -2.93 13.19
CA ARG A 87 -26.09 -4.35 13.40
C ARG A 87 -25.18 -5.08 14.38
N THR A 88 -23.95 -4.60 14.58
CA THR A 88 -22.93 -5.27 15.39
C THR A 88 -22.50 -4.41 16.57
N PHE A 89 -22.02 -3.18 16.32
CA PHE A 89 -21.41 -2.37 17.39
C PHE A 89 -22.42 -1.66 18.29
N LEU A 90 -23.59 -1.27 17.77
CA LEU A 90 -24.72 -0.77 18.55
C LEU A 90 -25.65 -1.89 19.04
N ASP A 91 -25.44 -3.13 18.63
CA ASP A 91 -26.20 -4.27 19.15
C ASP A 91 -25.96 -4.41 20.66
N PRO A 92 -26.98 -4.72 21.48
CA PRO A 92 -26.83 -4.88 22.92
C PRO A 92 -25.79 -5.90 23.36
N LYS A 93 -25.31 -6.78 22.47
CA LYS A 93 -24.19 -7.69 22.74
C LYS A 93 -22.85 -6.97 22.83
N LEU A 94 -22.63 -5.87 22.10
CA LEU A 94 -21.41 -5.06 22.17
C LEU A 94 -21.64 -3.72 22.88
N GLU A 95 -22.76 -3.04 22.59
CA GLU A 95 -23.22 -1.82 23.27
C GLU A 95 -22.16 -0.71 23.31
N THR A 96 -21.50 -0.49 22.16
CA THR A 96 -20.28 0.32 22.07
C THR A 96 -20.49 1.78 22.46
N ASN A 97 -21.68 2.34 22.24
CA ASN A 97 -22.00 3.73 22.61
C ASN A 97 -21.89 3.97 24.12
N VAL A 98 -22.33 3.02 24.96
CA VAL A 98 -22.22 3.13 26.44
C VAL A 98 -20.77 3.06 26.88
N ILE A 99 -19.98 2.19 26.25
CA ILE A 99 -18.53 2.10 26.49
C ILE A 99 -17.86 3.44 26.14
N LEU A 100 -18.22 4.04 25.01
CA LEU A 100 -17.70 5.36 24.62
C LEU A 100 -18.09 6.44 25.65
N ASP A 101 -19.35 6.50 26.07
CA ASP A 101 -19.81 7.46 27.09
C ASP A 101 -18.97 7.39 28.37
N ASN A 102 -18.79 6.17 28.88
CA ASN A 102 -18.02 5.93 30.10
C ASN A 102 -16.55 6.31 29.95
N LEU A 103 -15.89 5.90 28.87
CA LEU A 103 -14.46 6.18 28.65
C LEU A 103 -14.19 7.66 28.39
N ILE A 104 -15.08 8.35 27.66
CA ILE A 104 -14.96 9.78 27.38
C ILE A 104 -15.19 10.58 28.67
N ALA A 105 -16.23 10.24 29.46
CA ALA A 105 -16.48 10.90 30.73
C ALA A 105 -15.33 10.70 31.75
N ALA A 106 -14.64 9.57 31.68
CA ALA A 106 -13.46 9.28 32.50
C ALA A 106 -12.15 9.93 31.97
N ASN A 107 -12.18 10.61 30.82
CA ASN A 107 -11.00 11.14 30.10
C ASN A 107 -9.95 10.08 29.76
N GLU A 108 -10.37 8.84 29.52
CA GLU A 108 -9.48 7.73 29.18
C GLU A 108 -9.26 7.60 27.66
N ILE A 109 -10.16 8.18 26.87
CA ILE A 109 -10.02 8.41 25.42
C ILE A 109 -10.44 9.86 25.11
N PRO A 110 -9.95 10.47 24.01
CA PRO A 110 -10.40 11.81 23.64
C PRO A 110 -11.90 11.82 23.29
N PRO A 111 -12.62 12.93 23.52
CA PRO A 111 -13.94 13.12 22.95
C PRO A 111 -13.89 12.94 21.44
N LEU A 112 -14.79 12.12 20.88
CA LEU A 112 -14.80 11.78 19.45
C LEU A 112 -16.21 11.65 18.91
N VAL A 113 -16.38 11.84 17.60
CA VAL A 113 -17.59 11.48 16.86
C VAL A 113 -17.45 10.02 16.41
N ALA A 114 -18.46 9.19 16.67
CA ALA A 114 -18.48 7.81 16.15
C ALA A 114 -19.51 7.66 15.03
N VAL A 115 -19.10 7.04 13.92
CA VAL A 115 -19.95 6.80 12.75
C VAL A 115 -20.17 5.30 12.60
N PHE A 116 -21.38 4.84 12.93
CA PHE A 116 -21.78 3.44 12.84
C PHE A 116 -22.45 3.19 11.50
N VAL A 117 -21.72 2.62 10.53
CA VAL A 117 -22.21 2.40 9.16
C VAL A 117 -22.47 0.92 8.90
N ASP A 118 -23.67 0.60 8.40
CA ASP A 118 -24.00 -0.74 7.94
C ASP A 118 -23.58 -0.92 6.47
N PRO A 119 -23.30 -2.17 6.04
CA PRO A 119 -23.04 -2.45 4.63
C PRO A 119 -24.27 -2.18 3.77
N GLY A 120 -24.00 -1.84 2.52
CA GLY A 120 -25.03 -1.48 1.56
C GLY A 120 -25.96 -2.65 1.18
N VAL A 121 -27.20 -2.31 0.88
CA VAL A 121 -28.19 -3.26 0.33
C VAL A 121 -28.72 -2.71 -0.97
N HIS A 122 -28.31 -3.30 -2.10
CA HIS A 122 -28.84 -2.94 -3.40
C HIS A 122 -30.27 -3.49 -3.52
N PRO A 123 -31.30 -2.62 -3.58
CA PRO A 123 -32.68 -3.06 -3.60
C PRO A 123 -33.02 -3.77 -4.92
N THR A 124 -33.92 -4.75 -4.84
CA THR A 124 -34.56 -5.32 -6.03
C THR A 124 -35.43 -4.26 -6.74
N ARG A 125 -35.61 -4.39 -8.06
CA ARG A 125 -36.52 -3.55 -8.86
C ARG A 125 -37.89 -4.19 -9.12
N SER A 126 -38.10 -5.42 -8.69
CA SER A 126 -39.35 -6.16 -8.88
C SER A 126 -39.79 -6.84 -7.59
N SER A 127 -41.09 -7.12 -7.48
CA SER A 127 -41.69 -7.90 -6.39
C SER A 127 -41.14 -9.32 -6.30
N ASP A 128 -40.70 -9.89 -7.42
CA ASP A 128 -40.21 -11.26 -7.51
C ASP A 128 -38.70 -11.37 -7.22
N GLY A 129 -38.00 -10.23 -7.19
CA GLY A 129 -36.54 -10.20 -7.04
C GLY A 129 -36.09 -10.10 -5.59
N GLN A 130 -34.83 -10.47 -5.37
CA GLN A 130 -34.17 -10.43 -4.06
C GLN A 130 -33.15 -9.29 -3.99
N ASN A 131 -33.09 -8.60 -2.85
CA ASN A 131 -32.04 -7.61 -2.58
C ASN A 131 -30.64 -8.26 -2.65
N ARG A 132 -29.67 -7.56 -3.23
CA ARG A 132 -28.26 -7.96 -3.19
C ARG A 132 -27.59 -7.27 -2.01
N TYR A 133 -26.95 -8.06 -1.16
CA TYR A 133 -26.23 -7.57 0.02
C TYR A 133 -24.76 -7.37 -0.33
N GLU A 134 -24.24 -6.16 -0.11
CA GLU A 134 -22.91 -5.78 -0.58
C GLU A 134 -21.81 -6.03 0.44
N ARG A 135 -22.13 -6.55 1.64
CA ARG A 135 -21.16 -6.68 2.76
C ARG A 135 -19.82 -7.31 2.35
N HIS A 136 -19.83 -8.47 1.68
CA HIS A 136 -18.60 -9.12 1.21
C HIS A 136 -17.95 -8.37 0.04
N PHE A 137 -18.74 -7.73 -0.81
CA PHE A 137 -18.22 -6.95 -1.92
C PHE A 137 -17.49 -5.69 -1.44
N GLU A 138 -18.04 -5.02 -0.42
CA GLU A 138 -17.50 -3.82 0.23
C GLU A 138 -16.28 -4.11 1.09
N TYR A 139 -16.37 -5.10 1.98
CA TYR A 139 -15.42 -5.23 3.09
C TYR A 139 -14.34 -6.30 2.86
N ASP A 140 -14.58 -7.37 2.10
CA ASP A 140 -13.56 -8.41 1.82
C ASP A 140 -12.66 -8.06 0.61
N SER A 141 -12.95 -6.92 -0.05
CA SER A 141 -12.08 -6.33 -1.08
C SER A 141 -10.86 -5.69 -0.40
N ILE A 142 -9.69 -5.87 -0.99
CA ILE A 142 -8.44 -5.20 -0.62
C ILE A 142 -8.15 -3.96 -1.49
N SER A 143 -8.99 -3.68 -2.49
CA SER A 143 -8.95 -2.44 -3.29
C SER A 143 -9.30 -1.20 -2.47
N ASP A 144 -8.91 -0.04 -2.98
CA ASP A 144 -9.15 1.26 -2.37
C ASP A 144 -10.60 1.77 -2.50
N ARG A 145 -11.46 1.09 -3.26
CA ARG A 145 -12.86 1.48 -3.50
C ARG A 145 -13.63 1.79 -2.22
N TYR A 146 -13.52 0.93 -1.21
CA TYR A 146 -14.23 1.15 0.05
C TYR A 146 -13.68 2.36 0.81
N SER A 147 -12.36 2.56 0.80
CA SER A 147 -11.74 3.75 1.39
C SER A 147 -12.17 5.05 0.69
N GLY A 148 -12.30 5.01 -0.63
CA GLY A 148 -12.84 6.12 -1.42
C GLY A 148 -14.30 6.44 -1.07
N PHE A 149 -15.15 5.41 -0.92
CA PHE A 149 -16.52 5.59 -0.42
C PHE A 149 -16.56 6.25 0.97
N LEU A 150 -15.74 5.77 1.90
CA LEU A 150 -15.69 6.32 3.25
C LEU A 150 -15.31 7.81 3.25
N LEU A 151 -14.37 8.22 2.42
CA LEU A 151 -13.81 9.57 2.41
C LEU A 151 -14.67 10.55 1.59
N ASP A 152 -14.95 10.19 0.35
CA ASP A 152 -15.58 11.10 -0.63
C ASP A 152 -17.10 11.15 -0.49
N GLU A 153 -17.72 10.16 0.13
CA GLU A 153 -19.19 10.07 0.27
C GLU A 153 -19.62 10.10 1.73
N LEU A 154 -19.21 9.12 2.55
CA LEU A 154 -19.70 8.99 3.92
C LEU A 154 -19.21 10.13 4.82
N LEU A 155 -17.89 10.29 4.98
CA LEU A 155 -17.32 11.33 5.84
C LEU A 155 -17.63 12.73 5.29
N LEU A 156 -17.69 12.91 3.97
CA LEU A 156 -18.16 14.15 3.36
C LEU A 156 -19.62 14.47 3.72
N ALA A 157 -20.49 13.47 3.82
CA ALA A 157 -21.88 13.67 4.24
C ALA A 157 -21.99 13.99 5.74
N VAL A 158 -21.19 13.31 6.59
CA VAL A 158 -21.15 13.55 8.04
C VAL A 158 -20.58 14.93 8.35
N SER A 159 -19.50 15.35 7.67
CA SER A 159 -18.80 16.62 7.94
C SER A 159 -19.65 17.87 7.70
N LYS A 160 -20.71 17.76 6.89
CA LYS A 160 -21.70 18.85 6.67
C LYS A 160 -22.48 19.21 7.93
N ARG A 161 -22.56 18.32 8.92
CA ARG A 161 -23.33 18.52 10.16
C ARG A 161 -22.46 18.50 11.41
N TYR A 162 -21.37 17.73 11.38
CA TYR A 162 -20.49 17.51 12.52
C TYR A 162 -19.06 17.83 12.06
N PRO A 163 -18.40 18.89 12.57
CA PRO A 163 -17.01 19.14 12.22
C PRO A 163 -16.12 17.95 12.63
N LEU A 164 -15.42 17.39 11.65
CA LEU A 164 -14.51 16.26 11.83
C LEU A 164 -13.08 16.71 11.54
N SER A 165 -12.12 16.20 12.32
CA SER A 165 -10.71 16.45 12.03
C SER A 165 -10.27 15.80 10.71
N GLU A 166 -9.40 16.50 9.98
CA GLU A 166 -8.73 16.00 8.78
C GLU A 166 -7.36 15.39 9.06
N ASN A 167 -6.86 15.52 10.30
CA ASN A 167 -5.61 14.88 10.68
C ASN A 167 -5.79 13.35 10.68
N PRO A 168 -4.95 12.58 9.96
CA PRO A 168 -5.03 11.12 9.99
C PRO A 168 -4.79 10.52 11.37
N ASN A 169 -4.08 11.23 12.26
CA ASN A 169 -3.93 10.86 13.66
C ASN A 169 -5.21 11.07 14.49
N ASP A 170 -6.27 11.63 13.94
CA ASP A 170 -7.56 11.80 14.60
C ASP A 170 -8.62 10.83 14.05
N ARG A 171 -8.23 9.92 13.15
CA ARG A 171 -9.15 9.04 12.42
C ARG A 171 -8.89 7.57 12.72
N ALA A 172 -9.92 6.91 13.23
CA ALA A 172 -9.94 5.50 13.56
C ALA A 172 -11.02 4.77 12.76
N ILE A 173 -10.81 3.48 12.53
CA ILE A 173 -11.79 2.60 11.90
C ILE A 173 -11.80 1.24 12.58
N ALA A 174 -12.98 0.65 12.71
CA ALA A 174 -13.21 -0.57 13.44
C ALA A 174 -14.15 -1.50 12.69
N GLY A 175 -13.96 -2.80 12.85
CA GLY A 175 -14.85 -3.79 12.30
C GLY A 175 -14.71 -5.16 12.95
N SER A 176 -15.70 -6.00 12.69
CA SER A 176 -15.73 -7.40 13.12
C SER A 176 -15.89 -8.33 11.91
N SER A 177 -15.25 -9.49 11.93
CA SER A 177 -15.32 -10.46 10.82
C SER A 177 -14.82 -9.82 9.50
N THR A 178 -15.57 -9.94 8.42
CA THR A 178 -15.34 -9.22 7.16
C THR A 178 -15.20 -7.70 7.37
N GLY A 179 -15.93 -7.09 8.31
CA GLY A 179 -15.75 -5.67 8.66
C GLY A 179 -14.35 -5.35 9.20
N ALA A 180 -13.67 -6.29 9.87
CA ALA A 180 -12.28 -6.09 10.30
C ALA A 180 -11.32 -6.03 9.09
N VAL A 181 -11.58 -6.84 8.05
CA VAL A 181 -10.87 -6.73 6.76
C VAL A 181 -11.13 -5.37 6.13
N GLY A 182 -12.39 -4.94 6.06
CA GLY A 182 -12.75 -3.63 5.50
C GLY A 182 -12.07 -2.47 6.25
N ALA A 183 -12.02 -2.54 7.58
CA ALA A 183 -11.34 -1.56 8.42
C ALA A 183 -9.83 -1.52 8.17
N PHE A 184 -9.17 -2.68 8.14
CA PHE A 184 -7.74 -2.76 7.85
C PHE A 184 -7.43 -2.33 6.41
N SER A 185 -8.15 -2.83 5.41
CA SER A 185 -7.97 -2.48 3.99
C SER A 185 -8.17 -0.99 3.75
N ALA A 186 -9.11 -0.33 4.42
CA ALA A 186 -9.30 1.11 4.30
C ALA A 186 -8.08 1.89 4.83
N ALA A 187 -7.58 1.54 6.00
CA ALA A 187 -6.37 2.16 6.55
C ALA A 187 -5.10 1.80 5.76
N TRP A 188 -5.03 0.58 5.23
CA TRP A 188 -3.93 0.13 4.38
C TRP A 188 -3.82 0.97 3.12
N ASN A 189 -4.93 1.15 2.39
CA ASN A 189 -4.96 1.94 1.16
C ASN A 189 -4.86 3.45 1.41
N ARG A 190 -5.40 3.94 2.53
CA ARG A 190 -5.45 5.37 2.87
C ARG A 190 -4.85 5.66 4.25
N SER A 191 -3.59 5.30 4.44
CA SER A 191 -2.84 5.58 5.68
C SER A 191 -2.59 7.09 5.89
N ASP A 192 -2.73 7.88 4.82
CA ASP A 192 -2.82 9.33 4.83
C ASP A 192 -4.13 9.86 5.44
N GLN A 193 -5.11 8.98 5.71
CA GLN A 193 -6.42 9.32 6.26
C GLN A 193 -6.78 8.53 7.52
N PHE A 194 -6.38 7.27 7.67
CA PHE A 194 -6.72 6.44 8.84
C PHE A 194 -5.47 5.82 9.46
N ARG A 195 -5.26 6.04 10.76
CA ARG A 195 -4.06 5.53 11.48
C ARG A 195 -4.38 4.60 12.63
N ARG A 196 -5.66 4.40 12.98
CA ARG A 196 -6.07 3.47 14.06
C ARG A 196 -7.06 2.45 13.53
N VAL A 197 -6.77 1.17 13.74
CA VAL A 197 -7.60 0.06 13.29
C VAL A 197 -7.96 -0.83 14.47
N MET A 198 -9.24 -1.11 14.66
CA MET A 198 -9.72 -2.17 15.54
C MET A 198 -10.28 -3.33 14.72
N SER A 199 -9.68 -4.50 14.86
CA SER A 199 -9.97 -5.69 14.06
C SER A 199 -10.41 -6.85 14.95
N PHE A 200 -11.71 -7.11 15.05
CA PHE A 200 -12.25 -8.23 15.83
C PHE A 200 -12.58 -9.43 14.93
N ASN A 201 -12.15 -10.63 15.32
CA ASN A 201 -12.35 -11.91 14.62
C ASN A 201 -12.18 -11.81 13.09
N GLY A 202 -11.10 -11.20 12.62
CA GLY A 202 -11.00 -10.76 11.22
C GLY A 202 -10.94 -11.91 10.20
N THR A 203 -11.62 -11.71 9.08
CA THR A 203 -11.74 -12.72 8.01
C THR A 203 -10.55 -12.69 7.05
N TYR A 204 -9.33 -12.80 7.58
CA TYR A 204 -8.06 -12.78 6.81
C TYR A 204 -7.80 -14.07 6.01
N ILE A 205 -8.87 -14.72 5.55
CA ILE A 205 -8.89 -15.99 4.81
C ILE A 205 -9.28 -15.77 3.34
N SER A 206 -9.27 -16.85 2.54
CA SER A 206 -9.50 -16.78 1.09
C SER A 206 -10.98 -16.74 0.70
N MET A 207 -11.76 -15.81 1.27
CA MET A 207 -13.12 -15.51 0.78
C MET A 207 -13.11 -14.68 -0.50
N LYS A 208 -12.18 -13.73 -0.58
CA LYS A 208 -11.96 -12.86 -1.75
C LYS A 208 -10.45 -12.55 -1.91
N GLY A 209 -9.95 -11.48 -1.28
CA GLY A 209 -8.53 -11.09 -1.37
C GLY A 209 -7.75 -11.15 -0.05
N ALA A 210 -8.43 -11.11 1.10
CA ALA A 210 -7.81 -10.82 2.41
C ALA A 210 -6.67 -11.75 2.84
N HIS A 211 -6.65 -13.02 2.39
CA HIS A 211 -5.58 -13.98 2.66
C HIS A 211 -4.18 -13.53 2.18
N THR A 212 -4.09 -12.58 1.24
CA THR A 212 -2.81 -12.06 0.75
C THR A 212 -2.24 -10.96 1.64
N LEU A 213 -3.06 -10.34 2.50
CA LEU A 213 -2.67 -9.15 3.29
C LEU A 213 -1.45 -9.41 4.16
N ALA A 214 -1.41 -10.55 4.88
CA ALA A 214 -0.25 -10.91 5.70
C ALA A 214 1.05 -10.98 4.87
N ASN A 215 0.98 -11.45 3.62
CA ASN A 215 2.15 -11.52 2.74
C ASN A 215 2.56 -10.13 2.23
N ILE A 216 1.58 -9.30 1.84
CA ILE A 216 1.85 -7.94 1.34
C ILE A 216 2.41 -7.05 2.45
N VAL A 217 1.88 -7.16 3.68
CA VAL A 217 2.39 -6.42 4.86
C VAL A 217 3.86 -6.70 5.11
N ARG A 218 4.32 -7.95 4.94
CA ARG A 218 5.73 -8.32 5.13
C ARG A 218 6.68 -7.73 4.07
N LYS A 219 6.17 -7.49 2.86
CA LYS A 219 6.97 -6.99 1.74
C LYS A 219 6.96 -5.48 1.64
N THR A 220 5.95 -4.83 2.21
CA THR A 220 5.70 -3.40 2.04
C THR A 220 6.34 -2.59 3.16
N GLU A 221 6.89 -1.43 2.80
CA GLU A 221 7.38 -0.43 3.74
C GLU A 221 6.29 -0.09 4.79
N PRO A 222 6.59 -0.13 6.09
CA PRO A 222 5.58 0.07 7.11
C PRO A 222 5.00 1.49 7.08
N ARG A 223 3.69 1.57 7.33
CA ARG A 223 2.91 2.81 7.38
C ARG A 223 2.58 3.15 8.83
N PRO A 224 2.28 4.42 9.18
CA PRO A 224 1.97 4.84 10.55
C PRO A 224 0.56 4.40 10.99
N ILE A 225 0.31 3.09 11.01
CA ILE A 225 -0.96 2.48 11.37
C ILE A 225 -0.77 1.73 12.70
N ARG A 226 -1.67 1.97 13.65
CA ARG A 226 -1.80 1.24 14.90
C ARG A 226 -2.98 0.28 14.83
N VAL A 227 -2.76 -0.99 15.16
CA VAL A 227 -3.76 -2.05 14.99
C VAL A 227 -4.00 -2.79 16.30
N PHE A 228 -5.23 -2.75 16.81
CA PHE A 228 -5.68 -3.66 17.87
C PHE A 228 -6.42 -4.83 17.22
N MET A 229 -5.95 -6.04 17.47
CA MET A 229 -6.55 -7.27 16.98
C MET A 229 -7.14 -8.08 18.13
N GLN A 230 -8.28 -8.70 17.87
CA GLN A 230 -8.87 -9.71 18.73
C GLN A 230 -9.28 -10.90 17.86
N ALA A 231 -8.98 -12.12 18.29
CA ALA A 231 -9.51 -13.34 17.66
C ALA A 231 -9.82 -14.41 18.73
N GLY A 232 -10.49 -15.49 18.34
CA GLY A 232 -10.77 -16.63 19.21
C GLY A 232 -10.16 -17.93 18.68
N LYS A 233 -9.59 -18.77 19.56
CA LYS A 233 -9.00 -20.07 19.17
C LYS A 233 -10.01 -21.05 18.57
N ALA A 234 -11.28 -20.93 18.97
CA ALA A 234 -12.34 -21.79 18.47
C ALA A 234 -13.12 -21.14 17.30
N ASP A 235 -12.65 -20.02 16.74
CA ASP A 235 -13.34 -19.32 15.65
C ASP A 235 -13.43 -20.23 14.40
N HIS A 236 -14.66 -20.64 14.08
CA HIS A 236 -14.96 -21.65 13.05
C HIS A 236 -14.19 -22.99 13.20
N ILE A 237 -13.75 -23.33 14.41
CA ILE A 237 -13.15 -24.64 14.72
C ILE A 237 -14.17 -25.47 15.48
N THR A 238 -14.59 -26.57 14.88
CA THR A 238 -15.51 -27.55 15.50
C THR A 238 -15.04 -28.97 15.16
N ASP A 239 -15.60 -29.99 15.80
CA ASP A 239 -15.27 -31.39 15.48
C ASP A 239 -15.53 -31.74 14.00
N LEU A 240 -16.49 -31.06 13.36
CA LEU A 240 -16.82 -31.22 11.93
C LEU A 240 -15.98 -30.32 11.01
N GLN A 241 -15.23 -29.37 11.57
CA GLN A 241 -14.40 -28.38 10.88
C GLN A 241 -13.08 -28.15 11.65
N PRO A 242 -12.24 -29.18 11.87
CA PRO A 242 -11.06 -29.07 12.73
C PRO A 242 -9.95 -28.19 12.12
N PHE A 243 -10.05 -27.87 10.83
CA PHE A 243 -9.10 -27.03 10.09
C PHE A 243 -9.73 -25.71 9.61
N GLY A 244 -10.84 -25.31 10.22
CA GLY A 244 -11.59 -24.10 9.86
C GLY A 244 -12.70 -24.34 8.83
N THR A 245 -13.20 -23.24 8.27
CA THR A 245 -14.33 -23.27 7.33
C THR A 245 -14.03 -24.16 6.11
N ARG A 246 -15.03 -24.92 5.64
CA ARG A 246 -14.88 -25.90 4.54
C ARG A 246 -14.41 -25.31 3.21
N TYR A 247 -14.51 -23.99 3.03
CA TYR A 247 -14.20 -23.31 1.77
C TYR A 247 -13.01 -22.34 1.87
N ALA A 248 -12.54 -21.98 3.06
CA ALA A 248 -11.53 -20.93 3.19
C ALA A 248 -10.56 -21.07 4.39
N GLY A 249 -10.55 -22.21 5.09
CA GLY A 249 -9.52 -22.53 6.07
C GLY A 249 -9.71 -21.88 7.45
N SER A 250 -8.62 -21.85 8.22
CA SER A 250 -8.58 -21.51 9.65
C SER A 250 -8.46 -20.00 9.90
N TRP A 251 -9.51 -19.41 10.46
CA TRP A 251 -9.56 -18.00 10.85
C TRP A 251 -8.62 -17.66 12.02
N PRO A 252 -8.49 -18.51 13.06
CA PRO A 252 -7.54 -18.26 14.12
C PRO A 252 -6.10 -18.21 13.60
N THR A 253 -5.72 -19.14 12.72
CA THR A 253 -4.41 -19.17 12.07
C THR A 253 -4.18 -17.93 11.20
N ALA A 254 -5.19 -17.50 10.44
CA ALA A 254 -5.10 -16.32 9.60
C ALA A 254 -4.89 -15.02 10.41
N ASN A 255 -5.58 -14.86 11.54
CA ASN A 255 -5.37 -13.71 12.44
C ASN A 255 -3.98 -13.74 13.09
N GLN A 256 -3.47 -14.92 13.47
CA GLN A 256 -2.09 -15.06 13.96
C GLN A 256 -1.08 -14.67 12.88
N ALA A 257 -1.24 -15.16 11.64
CA ALA A 257 -0.36 -14.83 10.53
C ALA A 257 -0.35 -13.33 10.21
N MET A 258 -1.50 -12.68 10.29
CA MET A 258 -1.64 -11.23 10.11
C MET A 258 -0.97 -10.44 11.25
N HIS A 259 -1.18 -10.86 12.50
CA HIS A 259 -0.50 -10.26 13.66
C HIS A 259 1.02 -10.38 13.55
N GLU A 260 1.53 -11.57 13.22
CA GLU A 260 2.97 -11.80 13.00
C GLU A 260 3.52 -11.00 11.81
N ALA A 261 2.69 -10.70 10.80
CA ALA A 261 3.08 -9.85 9.68
C ALA A 261 3.25 -8.40 10.11
N LEU A 262 2.30 -7.88 10.88
CA LEU A 262 2.37 -6.53 11.45
C LEU A 262 3.55 -6.39 12.41
N GLN A 263 3.76 -7.36 13.30
CA GLN A 263 4.92 -7.38 14.21
C GLN A 263 6.25 -7.41 13.44
N PHE A 264 6.36 -8.28 12.44
CA PHE A 264 7.56 -8.40 11.61
C PHE A 264 7.89 -7.08 10.88
N ALA A 265 6.88 -6.41 10.33
CA ALA A 265 7.06 -5.16 9.61
C ALA A 265 7.25 -3.93 10.53
N GLY A 266 7.14 -4.10 11.86
CA GLY A 266 7.38 -3.01 12.83
C GLY A 266 6.17 -2.12 13.14
N TYR A 267 4.96 -2.59 12.83
CA TYR A 267 3.73 -1.87 13.17
C TYR A 267 3.48 -1.85 14.68
N ASP A 268 2.80 -0.79 15.12
CA ASP A 268 2.24 -0.74 16.46
C ASP A 268 1.00 -1.64 16.54
N VAL A 269 1.20 -2.89 16.99
CA VAL A 269 0.15 -3.91 17.01
C VAL A 269 0.01 -4.57 18.37
N LYS A 270 -1.24 -4.81 18.77
CA LYS A 270 -1.59 -5.65 19.94
C LYS A 270 -2.61 -6.70 19.52
N PHE A 271 -2.44 -7.92 20.02
CA PHE A 271 -3.35 -9.04 19.73
C PHE A 271 -3.84 -9.72 21.01
N GLU A 272 -5.15 -9.65 21.25
CA GLU A 272 -5.83 -10.38 22.31
C GLU A 272 -6.44 -11.67 21.75
N TYR A 273 -5.82 -12.81 22.08
CA TYR A 273 -6.21 -14.11 21.55
C TYR A 273 -7.01 -14.92 22.57
N GLY A 274 -8.33 -14.85 22.45
CA GLY A 274 -9.28 -15.54 23.31
C GLY A 274 -9.44 -17.01 22.97
N VAL A 275 -10.30 -17.72 23.71
CA VAL A 275 -10.61 -19.14 23.50
C VAL A 275 -11.96 -19.37 22.82
N ALA A 276 -12.79 -18.33 22.74
CA ALA A 276 -14.15 -18.38 22.19
C ALA A 276 -14.18 -18.69 20.68
N GLY A 277 -15.38 -19.00 20.20
CA GLY A 277 -15.68 -19.16 18.78
C GLY A 277 -15.93 -17.82 18.06
N HIS A 278 -16.67 -17.88 16.95
CA HIS A 278 -17.07 -16.68 16.20
C HIS A 278 -18.21 -15.94 16.90
N GLU A 279 -17.90 -15.21 17.97
CA GLU A 279 -18.89 -14.53 18.80
C GLU A 279 -18.40 -13.20 19.37
N SER A 280 -19.33 -12.41 19.93
CA SER A 280 -19.08 -11.03 20.36
C SER A 280 -18.67 -10.90 21.83
N THR A 281 -18.80 -11.92 22.68
CA THR A 281 -18.59 -11.76 24.14
C THR A 281 -17.16 -11.41 24.51
N HIS A 282 -16.16 -12.07 23.90
CA HIS A 282 -14.76 -11.72 24.10
C HIS A 282 -14.45 -10.32 23.57
N GLY A 283 -14.96 -9.98 22.37
CA GLY A 283 -14.85 -8.64 21.80
C GLY A 283 -15.43 -7.56 22.72
N ARG A 284 -16.62 -7.79 23.31
CA ARG A 284 -17.23 -6.91 24.32
C ARG A 284 -16.32 -6.75 25.53
N ALA A 285 -15.81 -7.86 26.06
CA ALA A 285 -14.97 -7.87 27.26
C ALA A 285 -13.68 -7.06 27.09
N VAL A 286 -13.06 -7.09 25.91
CA VAL A 286 -11.81 -6.37 25.64
C VAL A 286 -12.01 -4.99 25.01
N MET A 287 -13.24 -4.60 24.63
CA MET A 287 -13.53 -3.35 23.94
C MET A 287 -13.00 -2.11 24.69
N PRO A 288 -13.19 -1.95 26.01
CA PRO A 288 -12.67 -0.77 26.71
C PRO A 288 -11.15 -0.68 26.65
N ASP A 289 -10.46 -1.81 26.83
CA ASP A 289 -9.00 -1.88 26.76
C ASP A 289 -8.47 -1.69 25.33
N ALA A 290 -9.22 -2.14 24.32
CA ALA A 290 -8.92 -1.90 22.92
C ALA A 290 -8.96 -0.41 22.59
N LEU A 291 -10.02 0.29 23.02
CA LEU A 291 -10.17 1.73 22.82
C LEU A 291 -9.09 2.53 23.55
N ARG A 292 -8.83 2.24 24.83
CA ARG A 292 -7.72 2.84 25.59
C ARG A 292 -6.39 2.64 24.88
N TRP A 293 -6.12 1.41 24.43
CA TRP A 293 -4.86 1.09 23.78
C TRP A 293 -4.71 1.78 22.41
N LEU A 294 -5.78 1.89 21.62
CA LEU A 294 -5.74 2.59 20.33
C LEU A 294 -5.48 4.10 20.52
N TRP A 295 -6.14 4.71 21.50
CA TRP A 295 -6.07 6.14 21.78
C TRP A 295 -4.99 6.54 22.79
N ARG A 296 -4.17 5.59 23.26
CA ARG A 296 -3.06 5.89 24.15
C ARG A 296 -2.09 6.90 23.52
N ASP A 297 -1.49 7.70 24.39
CA ASP A 297 -0.53 8.75 24.04
C ASP A 297 -1.10 9.86 23.12
N TYR A 298 -2.42 9.86 22.86
CA TYR A 298 -3.07 10.94 22.12
C TYR A 298 -2.82 12.30 22.80
N PRO A 299 -2.44 13.37 22.06
CA PRO A 299 -2.51 13.52 20.60
C PRO A 299 -1.23 13.19 19.82
N GLU A 300 -0.24 12.51 20.42
CA GLU A 300 1.03 12.23 19.75
C GLU A 300 0.82 11.44 18.44
N PRO A 301 1.52 11.81 17.34
CA PRO A 301 1.44 11.08 16.09
C PRO A 301 1.87 9.63 16.24
N ILE A 302 1.08 8.70 15.68
CA ILE A 302 1.51 7.31 15.54
C ILE A 302 2.74 7.26 14.64
N LYS A 303 3.82 6.68 15.19
CA LYS A 303 5.06 6.39 14.48
C LYS A 303 5.16 4.88 14.26
N VAL A 304 5.90 4.48 13.24
CA VAL A 304 6.37 3.09 13.13
C VAL A 304 7.32 2.86 14.32
N ILE A 305 6.93 1.98 15.26
CA ILE A 305 7.44 2.02 16.65
C ILE A 305 8.88 1.52 16.78
N SER A 306 9.33 0.62 15.92
CA SER A 306 10.71 0.16 15.93
C SER A 306 10.94 -0.75 14.74
N LEU A 307 12.08 -0.54 14.09
CA LEU A 307 12.67 -1.47 13.13
C LEU A 307 12.66 -2.90 13.71
N PRO A 308 12.54 -3.96 12.88
CA PRO A 308 12.43 -5.34 13.34
C PRO A 308 13.47 -5.66 14.43
N PHE A 309 13.14 -6.60 15.33
CA PHE A 309 13.86 -7.10 16.53
C PHE A 309 15.42 -7.21 16.47
N TYR A 310 16.03 -6.99 15.32
CA TYR A 310 17.42 -7.17 14.99
C TYR A 310 18.19 -5.89 14.61
N TYR A 311 17.63 -4.68 14.70
CA TYR A 311 18.44 -3.49 14.40
C TYR A 311 19.65 -3.37 15.35
N GLY A 312 20.88 -3.41 14.81
CA GLY A 312 22.12 -3.15 15.55
C GLY A 312 22.98 -4.34 15.97
N GLN A 313 22.68 -5.58 15.55
CA GLN A 313 23.66 -6.68 15.65
C GLN A 313 24.45 -6.80 14.33
N PRO A 314 25.78 -6.95 14.34
CA PRO A 314 26.53 -7.23 13.11
C PRO A 314 25.97 -8.48 12.40
N GLY A 315 25.60 -8.36 11.12
CA GLY A 315 25.00 -9.46 10.33
C GLY A 315 23.50 -9.68 10.54
N SER A 316 22.77 -8.67 10.99
CA SER A 316 21.33 -8.75 11.26
C SER A 316 20.48 -7.71 10.53
N GLU A 317 21.13 -6.96 9.63
CA GLU A 317 20.53 -6.10 8.59
C GLU A 317 19.72 -6.93 7.56
N ASP A 318 19.91 -8.26 7.57
CA ASP A 318 19.50 -9.21 6.53
C ASP A 318 18.03 -9.66 6.55
N ARG A 319 17.15 -9.07 7.37
CA ARG A 319 15.78 -9.60 7.53
C ARG A 319 14.63 -8.71 7.07
N GLY A 320 14.90 -7.52 6.54
CA GLY A 320 13.86 -6.70 5.92
C GLY A 320 14.36 -6.07 4.63
N HIS A 321 13.96 -6.63 3.47
CA HIS A 321 14.32 -6.11 2.15
C HIS A 321 14.01 -4.61 1.98
N VAL A 322 13.07 -4.06 2.75
CA VAL A 322 12.77 -2.61 2.78
C VAL A 322 13.92 -1.83 3.39
N PHE A 323 14.39 -2.21 4.58
CA PHE A 323 15.41 -1.47 5.34
C PHE A 323 16.85 -1.72 4.87
N SER A 324 17.06 -2.70 3.97
CA SER A 324 18.29 -2.79 3.17
C SER A 324 18.35 -1.73 2.07
N VAL A 325 17.21 -1.15 1.68
CA VAL A 325 17.14 -0.09 0.67
C VAL A 325 17.01 1.29 1.30
N ILE A 326 16.21 1.46 2.35
CA ILE A 326 15.88 2.79 2.90
C ILE A 326 16.61 3.10 4.21
N ASN A 327 16.78 4.38 4.49
CA ASN A 327 17.07 4.89 5.84
C ASN A 327 15.74 5.04 6.58
N GLY A 328 15.58 4.38 7.73
CA GLY A 328 14.26 4.16 8.34
C GLY A 328 13.57 5.43 8.90
N ASP A 329 14.31 6.52 9.06
CA ASP A 329 13.87 7.81 9.57
C ASP A 329 13.68 8.88 8.50
N GLU A 330 14.16 8.64 7.27
CA GLU A 330 14.08 9.60 6.18
C GLU A 330 12.75 9.48 5.40
N THR A 331 12.08 10.62 5.23
CA THR A 331 10.81 10.70 4.50
C THR A 331 11.02 11.21 3.07
N TRP A 332 10.03 10.99 2.23
CA TRP A 332 9.95 11.67 0.93
C TRP A 332 9.88 13.18 1.10
N GLU A 333 10.64 13.90 0.28
CA GLU A 333 10.55 15.35 0.12
C GLU A 333 10.11 15.68 -1.30
N GLN A 334 9.17 16.62 -1.43
CA GLN A 334 8.75 17.11 -2.74
C GLN A 334 9.84 18.04 -3.29
N VAL A 335 10.16 17.86 -4.56
CA VAL A 335 11.12 18.69 -5.31
C VAL A 335 10.36 19.54 -6.32
N GLY A 336 10.52 20.86 -6.21
CA GLY A 336 9.85 21.80 -7.10
C GLY A 336 8.32 21.83 -6.89
N THR A 337 7.60 22.04 -7.98
CA THR A 337 6.14 22.26 -7.99
C THR A 337 5.39 21.05 -8.57
N ASP A 338 4.15 21.28 -9.01
CA ASP A 338 3.44 20.38 -9.90
C ASP A 338 3.90 20.62 -11.34
N TYR A 339 4.15 19.54 -12.07
CA TYR A 339 4.59 19.52 -13.48
C TYR A 339 3.58 18.79 -14.37
N GLY A 340 2.39 18.44 -13.87
CA GLY A 340 1.53 17.48 -14.56
C GLY A 340 2.26 16.14 -14.76
N THR A 341 1.73 15.25 -15.59
CA THR A 341 2.28 13.89 -15.78
C THR A 341 3.78 13.85 -16.13
N ILE A 342 4.59 13.41 -15.16
CA ILE A 342 6.00 13.04 -15.36
C ILE A 342 6.06 11.55 -15.73
N SER A 343 6.56 11.24 -16.93
CA SER A 343 6.63 9.85 -17.45
C SER A 343 8.02 9.23 -17.40
N SER A 344 9.07 10.03 -17.24
CA SER A 344 10.45 9.54 -17.22
C SER A 344 11.36 10.41 -16.37
N ILE A 345 12.31 9.77 -15.70
CA ILE A 345 13.35 10.38 -14.88
C ILE A 345 14.68 9.72 -15.25
N ALA A 346 15.70 10.51 -15.57
CA ALA A 346 17.05 10.04 -15.88
C ALA A 346 18.10 10.78 -15.06
N SER A 347 19.17 10.09 -14.64
CA SER A 347 20.31 10.67 -13.92
C SER A 347 21.52 10.77 -14.84
N ASP A 348 22.10 11.96 -14.96
CA ASP A 348 23.39 12.13 -15.66
C ASP A 348 24.60 11.71 -14.82
N MET A 349 25.78 11.77 -15.43
CA MET A 349 27.03 11.27 -14.83
C MET A 349 27.45 12.03 -13.56
N ASP A 350 27.05 13.29 -13.46
CA ASP A 350 27.30 14.17 -12.32
C ASP A 350 26.22 14.02 -11.23
N GLY A 351 25.16 13.26 -11.53
CA GLY A 351 24.05 12.99 -10.62
C GLY A 351 22.85 13.93 -10.79
N ASN A 352 22.88 14.87 -11.74
CA ASN A 352 21.73 15.74 -12.00
C ASN A 352 20.56 14.93 -12.55
N VAL A 353 19.35 15.40 -12.24
CA VAL A 353 18.12 14.69 -12.60
C VAL A 353 17.44 15.40 -13.76
N HIS A 354 17.13 14.65 -14.81
CA HIS A 354 16.36 15.09 -15.95
C HIS A 354 14.98 14.44 -15.89
N PHE A 355 13.91 15.22 -16.06
CA PHE A 355 12.53 14.72 -16.03
C PHE A 355 11.63 15.51 -16.98
N ASN A 356 10.55 14.90 -17.45
CA ASN A 356 9.61 15.55 -18.36
C ASN A 356 8.33 16.01 -17.65
N ASP A 357 7.60 16.92 -18.27
CA ASP A 357 6.23 17.28 -17.90
C ASP A 357 5.19 16.78 -18.92
N ASP A 358 3.90 17.06 -18.66
CA ASP A 358 2.78 16.66 -19.53
C ASP A 358 2.66 17.47 -20.84
N SER A 359 3.36 18.59 -20.90
CA SER A 359 3.41 19.51 -22.03
C SER A 359 4.56 19.18 -22.98
N GLY A 360 5.41 18.23 -22.59
CA GLY A 360 6.56 17.78 -23.36
C GLY A 360 7.80 18.66 -23.15
N ASN A 361 7.91 19.39 -22.04
CA ASN A 361 9.16 20.03 -21.66
C ASN A 361 10.04 19.04 -20.89
N ILE A 362 11.34 19.26 -20.95
CA ILE A 362 12.37 18.53 -20.21
C ILE A 362 13.01 19.52 -19.24
N TRP A 363 13.01 19.15 -17.98
CA TRP A 363 13.56 19.89 -16.86
C TRP A 363 14.83 19.21 -16.37
N ARG A 364 15.79 20.00 -15.90
CA ARG A 364 17.01 19.55 -15.23
C ARG A 364 17.01 20.11 -13.82
N LEU A 365 17.10 19.22 -12.84
CA LEU A 365 17.42 19.51 -11.44
C LEU A 365 18.92 19.33 -11.24
N SER A 366 19.60 20.43 -10.92
CA SER A 366 21.01 20.47 -10.56
C SER A 366 21.23 19.92 -9.16
N VAL A 367 22.21 19.01 -8.98
CA VAL A 367 22.59 18.52 -7.63
C VAL A 367 23.53 19.46 -6.89
N GLU A 368 24.06 20.49 -7.56
CA GLU A 368 24.97 21.45 -6.94
C GLU A 368 24.23 22.46 -6.05
N ASP A 369 23.05 22.91 -6.52
CA ASP A 369 22.30 24.03 -5.93
C ASP A 369 20.78 23.79 -5.87
N ASP A 370 20.31 22.58 -6.16
CA ASP A 370 18.89 22.21 -6.25
C ASP A 370 18.06 23.09 -7.22
N SER A 371 18.73 23.77 -8.16
CA SER A 371 18.05 24.59 -9.16
C SER A 371 17.35 23.72 -10.21
N ILE A 372 16.11 24.08 -10.54
CA ILE A 372 15.33 23.42 -11.59
C ILE A 372 15.25 24.37 -12.79
N THR A 373 15.84 23.95 -13.90
CA THR A 373 15.89 24.74 -15.14
C THR A 373 15.32 23.94 -16.30
N MET A 374 14.58 24.60 -17.19
CA MET A 374 14.11 23.97 -18.41
C MET A 374 15.29 23.74 -19.36
N LEU A 375 15.48 22.50 -19.78
CA LEU A 375 16.49 22.10 -20.75
C LEU A 375 15.95 22.21 -22.18
N ALA A 376 14.75 21.72 -22.45
CA ALA A 376 14.13 21.71 -23.77
C ALA A 376 12.60 21.77 -23.66
N ASP A 377 11.92 22.33 -24.66
CA ASP A 377 10.46 22.48 -24.71
C ASP A 377 9.84 21.83 -25.95
N GLU A 378 8.51 21.70 -25.98
CA GLU A 378 7.74 21.20 -27.13
C GLU A 378 8.20 19.83 -27.67
N GLN A 379 8.66 18.90 -26.83
CA GLN A 379 9.25 17.63 -27.26
C GLN A 379 8.20 16.58 -27.68
N GLY A 380 6.92 16.86 -27.46
CA GLY A 380 5.83 15.88 -27.55
C GLY A 380 5.61 15.16 -26.22
N LYS A 381 4.50 14.43 -26.10
CA LYS A 381 4.09 13.79 -24.84
C LYS A 381 4.65 12.38 -24.68
N ASN A 382 4.55 11.86 -23.45
CA ASN A 382 4.96 10.49 -23.08
C ASN A 382 6.42 10.19 -23.42
N LEU A 383 7.31 11.11 -23.07
CA LEU A 383 8.73 10.98 -23.32
C LEU A 383 9.33 9.87 -22.47
N SER A 384 10.37 9.22 -23.00
CA SER A 384 11.30 8.39 -22.25
C SER A 384 12.71 8.88 -22.46
N MET A 385 13.51 8.86 -21.39
CA MET A 385 14.86 9.40 -21.36
C MET A 385 15.86 8.41 -20.80
N ALA A 386 17.07 8.44 -21.35
CA ALA A 386 18.22 7.71 -20.84
C ALA A 386 19.51 8.51 -21.10
N ILE A 387 20.51 8.31 -20.25
CA ILE A 387 21.84 8.90 -20.46
C ILE A 387 22.71 7.88 -21.18
N GLY A 388 23.46 8.33 -22.19
CA GLY A 388 24.44 7.51 -22.92
C GLY A 388 25.78 7.42 -22.21
N ALA A 389 26.60 6.44 -22.60
CA ALA A 389 27.99 6.34 -22.15
C ALA A 389 28.85 7.58 -22.51
N ASN A 390 28.42 8.35 -23.52
CA ASN A 390 29.02 9.62 -23.93
C ASN A 390 28.52 10.83 -23.12
N GLY A 391 27.65 10.62 -22.10
CA GLY A 391 27.08 11.67 -21.26
C GLY A 391 25.93 12.45 -21.89
N ARG A 392 25.51 12.12 -23.11
CA ARG A 392 24.36 12.79 -23.77
C ARG A 392 23.03 12.25 -23.24
N LEU A 393 22.02 13.11 -23.18
CA LEU A 393 20.64 12.76 -22.87
C LEU A 393 19.91 12.32 -24.13
N TYR A 394 19.54 11.04 -24.20
CA TYR A 394 18.72 10.49 -25.26
C TYR A 394 17.24 10.56 -24.88
N VAL A 395 16.42 11.04 -25.81
CA VAL A 395 14.99 11.27 -25.60
C VAL A 395 14.22 10.60 -26.73
N ALA A 396 13.37 9.63 -26.37
CA ALA A 396 12.36 9.10 -27.27
C ALA A 396 11.13 10.01 -27.29
N GLN A 397 10.71 10.36 -28.51
CA GLN A 397 9.59 11.25 -28.80
C GLN A 397 8.54 10.48 -29.59
N PRO A 398 7.68 9.66 -28.95
CA PRO A 398 6.78 8.74 -29.66
C PRO A 398 5.82 9.46 -30.62
N GLU A 399 5.25 10.61 -30.21
CA GLU A 399 4.34 11.40 -31.06
C GLU A 399 5.03 11.94 -32.32
N LYS A 400 6.32 12.26 -32.21
CA LYS A 400 7.13 12.77 -33.32
C LYS A 400 7.81 11.66 -34.12
N LYS A 401 7.79 10.43 -33.61
CA LYS A 401 8.50 9.25 -34.14
C LYS A 401 10.01 9.49 -34.30
N LEU A 402 10.62 10.14 -33.30
CA LEU A 402 12.04 10.45 -33.28
C LEU A 402 12.69 9.92 -32.01
N ILE A 403 13.98 9.59 -32.12
CA ILE A 403 14.90 9.57 -30.98
C ILE A 403 15.91 10.67 -31.22
N VAL A 404 16.07 11.56 -30.24
CA VAL A 404 17.02 12.68 -30.29
C VAL A 404 18.01 12.56 -29.15
N SER A 405 19.16 13.22 -29.28
CA SER A 405 20.09 13.39 -28.17
C SER A 405 20.38 14.86 -27.91
N TYR A 406 20.59 15.20 -26.64
CA TYR A 406 21.00 16.51 -26.17
C TYR A 406 22.36 16.43 -25.46
N GLY A 407 23.24 17.36 -25.75
CA GLY A 407 24.39 17.65 -24.91
C GLY A 407 23.99 18.46 -23.67
N ALA A 408 24.90 19.30 -23.16
CA ALA A 408 24.63 20.15 -21.99
C ALA A 408 23.59 21.26 -22.25
N THR A 409 23.28 21.55 -23.53
CA THR A 409 22.32 22.58 -23.92
C THR A 409 21.41 22.08 -25.04
N VAL A 410 20.22 22.67 -25.17
CA VAL A 410 19.27 22.34 -26.25
C VAL A 410 19.81 22.58 -27.66
N ALA A 411 20.77 23.50 -27.80
CA ALA A 411 21.40 23.81 -29.08
C ALA A 411 22.27 22.66 -29.60
N ASP A 412 22.82 21.85 -28.68
CA ASP A 412 23.55 20.64 -29.00
C ASP A 412 22.56 19.46 -29.13
N ARG A 413 21.69 19.54 -30.15
CA ARG A 413 20.67 18.54 -30.45
C ARG A 413 21.04 17.75 -31.70
N GLU A 414 20.93 16.42 -31.62
CA GLU A 414 21.11 15.51 -32.76
C GLU A 414 19.91 14.59 -32.94
N ILE A 415 19.58 14.25 -34.18
CA ILE A 415 18.62 13.19 -34.49
C ILE A 415 19.39 11.88 -34.51
N VAL A 416 19.02 10.95 -33.63
CA VAL A 416 19.65 9.63 -33.47
C VAL A 416 18.94 8.59 -34.34
N ALA A 417 17.62 8.66 -34.39
CA ALA A 417 16.79 7.83 -35.25
C ALA A 417 15.51 8.58 -35.65
N ASP A 418 15.03 8.30 -36.86
CA ASP A 418 13.72 8.74 -37.35
C ASP A 418 12.81 7.53 -37.61
N ASN A 419 11.51 7.81 -37.70
CA ASN A 419 10.45 6.82 -37.90
C ASN A 419 10.42 5.71 -36.84
N VAL A 420 10.81 6.04 -35.59
CA VAL A 420 10.79 5.15 -34.43
C VAL A 420 9.82 5.70 -33.40
N SER A 421 8.75 4.96 -33.09
CA SER A 421 7.73 5.36 -32.12
C SER A 421 8.00 4.72 -30.75
N ALA A 422 9.17 5.00 -30.19
CA ALA A 422 9.62 4.37 -28.95
C ALA A 422 8.93 4.94 -27.71
N SER A 423 8.49 4.05 -26.82
CA SER A 423 7.88 4.38 -25.51
C SER A 423 8.87 4.31 -24.36
N ALA A 424 9.96 3.56 -24.52
CA ALA A 424 11.04 3.46 -23.54
C ALA A 424 12.40 3.36 -24.23
N VAL A 425 13.44 3.97 -23.64
CA VAL A 425 14.82 3.86 -24.15
C VAL A 425 15.83 3.60 -23.03
N THR A 426 16.91 2.92 -23.39
CA THR A 426 18.13 2.79 -22.56
C THR A 426 19.37 2.76 -23.44
N SER A 427 20.56 2.79 -22.84
CA SER A 427 21.84 2.75 -23.55
C SER A 427 22.80 1.71 -22.98
N ASN A 428 23.77 1.27 -23.78
CA ASN A 428 24.85 0.40 -23.32
C ASN A 428 26.23 1.13 -23.32
N LYS A 429 27.26 0.43 -22.83
CA LYS A 429 28.66 0.92 -22.78
C LYS A 429 29.25 1.21 -24.16
N GLN A 430 28.78 0.55 -25.21
CA GLN A 430 29.22 0.79 -26.58
C GLN A 430 28.63 2.08 -27.16
N GLY A 431 27.60 2.65 -26.53
CA GLY A 431 26.87 3.81 -27.02
C GLY A 431 25.70 3.46 -27.94
N ASP A 432 25.31 2.18 -28.01
CA ASP A 432 24.08 1.79 -28.69
C ASP A 432 22.87 2.20 -27.85
N ILE A 433 21.78 2.52 -28.53
CA ILE A 433 20.49 2.83 -27.92
C ILE A 433 19.53 1.68 -28.15
N TYR A 434 18.89 1.22 -27.09
CA TYR A 434 17.80 0.26 -27.14
C TYR A 434 16.49 0.98 -26.97
N ALA A 435 15.52 0.69 -27.83
CA ALA A 435 14.25 1.39 -27.89
C ALA A 435 13.09 0.40 -27.95
N VAL A 436 12.11 0.56 -27.06
CA VAL A 436 10.90 -0.27 -27.00
C VAL A 436 9.81 0.35 -27.85
N GLU A 437 9.30 -0.37 -28.85
CA GLU A 437 8.08 0.03 -29.57
C GLU A 437 6.88 -0.78 -29.04
N SER A 438 6.26 -0.31 -27.95
CA SER A 438 5.21 -1.05 -27.21
C SER A 438 4.08 -1.57 -28.10
N ALA A 439 3.63 -0.78 -29.08
CA ALA A 439 2.51 -1.14 -29.95
C ALA A 439 2.83 -2.34 -30.87
N GLN A 440 4.12 -2.57 -31.16
CA GLN A 440 4.59 -3.69 -31.98
C GLN A 440 5.11 -4.84 -31.13
N GLY A 441 5.38 -4.62 -29.83
CA GLY A 441 5.99 -5.64 -28.95
C GLY A 441 7.47 -5.90 -29.24
N VAL A 442 8.16 -4.99 -29.94
CA VAL A 442 9.56 -5.18 -30.36
C VAL A 442 10.51 -4.27 -29.62
N ILE A 443 11.76 -4.71 -29.53
CA ILE A 443 12.89 -3.91 -29.03
C ILE A 443 13.85 -3.70 -30.19
N LEU A 444 14.09 -2.44 -30.52
CA LEU A 444 15.05 -2.02 -31.53
C LEU A 444 16.40 -1.70 -30.88
N ARG A 445 17.47 -1.90 -31.63
CA ARG A 445 18.82 -1.41 -31.36
C ARG A 445 19.19 -0.39 -32.42
N ILE A 446 19.69 0.75 -32.01
CA ILE A 446 20.30 1.79 -32.84
C ILE A 446 21.78 1.82 -32.51
N ASP A 447 22.62 1.41 -33.46
CA ASP A 447 24.08 1.39 -33.25
C ASP A 447 24.67 2.82 -33.25
N THR A 448 25.93 2.94 -32.86
CA THR A 448 26.65 4.25 -32.83
C THR A 448 26.76 4.96 -34.18
N ARG A 449 26.40 4.32 -35.29
CA ARG A 449 26.34 4.92 -36.64
C ARG A 449 24.90 5.29 -37.04
N GLY A 450 23.93 5.15 -36.14
CA GLY A 450 22.51 5.37 -36.41
C GLY A 450 21.82 4.23 -37.15
N LYS A 451 22.46 3.06 -37.30
CA LYS A 451 21.82 1.92 -37.97
C LYS A 451 20.81 1.27 -37.04
N ILE A 452 19.55 1.21 -37.49
CA ILE A 452 18.47 0.54 -36.78
C ILE A 452 18.45 -0.96 -37.14
N SER A 453 18.32 -1.81 -36.13
CA SER A 453 18.11 -3.26 -36.24
C SER A 453 17.18 -3.76 -35.14
N THR A 454 16.48 -4.86 -35.36
CA THR A 454 15.67 -5.51 -34.32
C THR A 454 16.60 -6.23 -33.33
N ALA A 455 16.49 -5.89 -32.04
CA ALA A 455 17.17 -6.60 -30.96
C ALA A 455 16.31 -7.76 -30.43
N TYR A 456 14.98 -7.61 -30.44
CA TYR A 456 14.00 -8.64 -30.09
C TYR A 456 12.65 -8.38 -30.79
N ASP A 457 12.02 -9.42 -31.32
CA ASP A 457 10.69 -9.40 -31.96
C ASP A 457 9.83 -10.64 -31.61
N GLY A 458 10.12 -11.29 -30.49
CA GLY A 458 9.32 -12.43 -30.02
C GLY A 458 7.91 -12.03 -29.56
N THR A 459 7.04 -13.03 -29.43
CA THR A 459 5.61 -12.84 -29.14
C THR A 459 5.25 -12.80 -27.64
N ASP A 460 6.25 -12.91 -26.76
CA ASP A 460 6.01 -13.10 -25.34
C ASP A 460 5.77 -11.78 -24.57
N LEU A 461 6.15 -10.64 -25.16
CA LEU A 461 5.91 -9.30 -24.61
C LEU A 461 4.52 -8.80 -25.03
N HIS A 462 3.67 -8.44 -24.06
CA HIS A 462 2.31 -7.98 -24.33
C HIS A 462 2.20 -6.46 -24.50
N GLU A 463 2.77 -5.69 -23.59
CA GLU A 463 2.95 -4.24 -23.71
C GLU A 463 4.27 -3.85 -23.02
N PRO A 464 5.43 -4.11 -23.65
CA PRO A 464 6.71 -3.74 -23.06
C PRO A 464 6.74 -2.22 -22.89
N SER A 465 7.03 -1.74 -21.69
CA SER A 465 6.73 -0.37 -21.27
C SER A 465 7.90 0.37 -20.63
N SER A 466 8.93 -0.37 -20.22
CA SER A 466 10.13 0.18 -19.61
C SER A 466 11.32 -0.73 -19.87
N ILE A 467 12.53 -0.18 -19.91
CA ILE A 467 13.75 -0.91 -20.24
C ILE A 467 14.94 -0.35 -19.47
N SER A 468 15.79 -1.22 -18.93
CA SER A 468 17.05 -0.84 -18.30
C SER A 468 18.07 -1.98 -18.41
N MET A 469 19.34 -1.63 -18.38
CA MET A 469 20.43 -2.59 -18.29
C MET A 469 20.69 -2.98 -16.83
N SER A 470 21.14 -4.21 -16.63
CA SER A 470 21.88 -4.61 -15.43
C SER A 470 23.22 -3.85 -15.33
N PRO A 471 23.82 -3.70 -14.12
CA PRO A 471 25.06 -2.92 -13.94
C PRO A 471 26.27 -3.49 -14.67
N ASP A 472 26.32 -4.81 -14.87
CA ASP A 472 27.36 -5.48 -15.68
C ASP A 472 27.02 -5.50 -17.17
N GLN A 473 25.81 -5.09 -17.53
CA GLN A 473 25.24 -5.05 -18.87
C GLN A 473 25.13 -6.43 -19.55
N GLU A 474 25.16 -7.50 -18.78
CA GLU A 474 24.96 -8.87 -19.29
C GLU A 474 23.47 -9.14 -19.55
N PHE A 475 22.59 -8.47 -18.81
CA PHE A 475 21.14 -8.62 -18.91
C PHE A 475 20.42 -7.31 -19.21
N MET A 476 19.42 -7.40 -20.10
CA MET A 476 18.42 -6.38 -20.36
C MET A 476 17.15 -6.69 -19.57
N ILE A 477 16.69 -5.73 -18.78
CA ILE A 477 15.48 -5.83 -17.95
C ILE A 477 14.37 -5.03 -18.63
N VAL A 478 13.24 -5.69 -18.89
CA VAL A 478 12.12 -5.11 -19.64
C VAL A 478 10.84 -5.25 -18.82
N GLY A 479 10.25 -4.11 -18.43
CA GLY A 479 8.92 -4.11 -17.84
C GLY A 479 7.84 -4.34 -18.90
N ASP A 480 6.80 -5.09 -18.55
CA ASP A 480 5.63 -5.30 -19.40
C ASP A 480 4.37 -4.84 -18.65
N ALA A 481 3.77 -3.75 -19.12
CA ALA A 481 2.63 -3.11 -18.48
C ALA A 481 1.41 -4.02 -18.45
N LYS A 482 1.25 -4.95 -19.40
CA LYS A 482 0.10 -5.87 -19.50
C LYS A 482 0.37 -7.28 -18.98
N SER A 483 1.55 -7.52 -18.41
CA SER A 483 1.90 -8.78 -17.76
C SER A 483 2.11 -8.58 -16.27
N LYS A 484 1.94 -9.67 -15.51
CA LYS A 484 2.40 -9.75 -14.10
C LYS A 484 3.90 -10.00 -13.99
N PHE A 485 4.60 -10.15 -15.12
CA PHE A 485 6.03 -10.39 -15.16
C PHE A 485 6.74 -9.23 -15.86
N ALA A 486 7.86 -8.78 -15.30
CA ALA A 486 8.91 -8.13 -16.06
C ALA A 486 9.96 -9.19 -16.47
N TRP A 487 10.60 -8.94 -17.60
CA TRP A 487 11.44 -9.88 -18.31
C TRP A 487 12.92 -9.58 -18.12
N SER A 488 13.74 -10.62 -18.21
CA SER A 488 15.20 -10.53 -18.29
C SER A 488 15.66 -11.23 -19.56
N PHE A 489 16.54 -10.57 -20.33
CA PHE A 489 17.12 -11.11 -21.56
C PHE A 489 18.64 -11.03 -21.48
N HIS A 490 19.35 -12.03 -22.00
CA HIS A 490 20.80 -11.94 -22.16
C HIS A 490 21.16 -11.04 -23.35
N VAL A 491 22.16 -10.17 -23.17
CA VAL A 491 22.60 -9.22 -24.20
C VAL A 491 23.80 -9.80 -24.95
N MET A 492 23.61 -10.10 -26.24
CA MET A 492 24.65 -10.66 -27.09
C MET A 492 25.70 -9.62 -27.48
N ALA A 493 26.87 -10.09 -27.90
CA ALA A 493 27.96 -9.21 -28.35
C ALA A 493 27.60 -8.36 -29.59
N ASP A 494 26.68 -8.85 -30.44
CA ASP A 494 26.12 -8.11 -31.57
C ASP A 494 24.92 -7.24 -31.18
N GLY A 495 24.62 -7.15 -29.88
CA GLY A 495 23.54 -6.38 -29.30
C GLY A 495 22.14 -6.98 -29.44
N GLY A 496 22.00 -8.19 -30.00
CA GLY A 496 20.74 -8.95 -29.97
C GLY A 496 20.35 -9.37 -28.55
N LEU A 497 19.06 -9.60 -28.31
CA LEU A 497 18.54 -10.07 -27.03
C LEU A 497 18.06 -11.52 -27.19
N VAL A 498 18.54 -12.40 -26.31
CA VAL A 498 18.21 -13.84 -26.30
C VAL A 498 17.86 -14.30 -24.89
N ASP A 499 17.45 -15.57 -24.76
CA ASP A 499 17.20 -16.23 -23.47
C ASP A 499 16.23 -15.45 -22.57
N GLY A 500 15.18 -14.91 -23.18
CA GLY A 500 14.15 -14.13 -22.49
C GLY A 500 13.35 -14.96 -21.50
N GLU A 501 13.34 -14.55 -20.24
CA GLU A 501 12.57 -15.21 -19.18
C GLU A 501 11.61 -14.23 -18.47
N PRO A 502 10.38 -14.66 -18.12
CA PRO A 502 9.45 -13.89 -17.28
C PRO A 502 9.93 -13.92 -15.83
N TYR A 503 11.00 -13.18 -15.55
CA TYR A 503 11.87 -13.38 -14.39
C TYR A 503 11.37 -12.70 -13.10
N TYR A 504 10.81 -11.49 -13.20
CA TYR A 504 10.38 -10.69 -12.04
C TYR A 504 8.85 -10.67 -11.93
N ARG A 505 8.28 -11.39 -10.97
CA ARG A 505 6.82 -11.45 -10.75
C ARG A 505 6.32 -10.30 -9.88
N LEU A 506 5.69 -9.30 -10.49
CA LEU A 506 5.10 -8.15 -9.81
C LEU A 506 3.83 -8.52 -9.02
N GLU A 507 3.63 -7.87 -7.87
CA GLU A 507 2.34 -7.84 -7.20
C GLU A 507 1.41 -6.86 -7.93
N MET A 508 0.12 -7.20 -7.93
CA MET A 508 -0.90 -6.59 -8.77
C MET A 508 -2.02 -5.99 -7.92
N PRO A 509 -2.61 -4.85 -8.31
CA PRO A 509 -3.86 -4.37 -7.71
C PRO A 509 -4.96 -5.44 -7.77
N GLU A 510 -5.86 -5.48 -6.79
CA GLU A 510 -6.99 -6.44 -6.81
C GLU A 510 -7.91 -6.19 -8.00
N VAL A 511 -8.09 -4.92 -8.36
CA VAL A 511 -8.89 -4.50 -9.51
C VAL A 511 -7.96 -4.00 -10.59
N GLY A 512 -8.07 -4.61 -11.77
CA GLY A 512 -7.13 -4.42 -12.87
C GLY A 512 -6.65 -5.76 -13.38
N LEU A 513 -6.14 -5.79 -14.61
CA LEU A 513 -5.58 -7.02 -15.22
C LEU A 513 -4.06 -6.93 -15.37
N TYR A 514 -3.48 -5.76 -15.13
CA TYR A 514 -2.21 -5.33 -15.69
C TYR A 514 -1.31 -4.70 -14.62
N SER A 515 0.00 -4.95 -14.70
CA SER A 515 0.96 -4.42 -13.73
C SER A 515 1.03 -2.90 -13.81
N GLU A 516 0.68 -2.35 -14.99
CA GLU A 516 0.77 -0.95 -15.32
C GLU A 516 2.16 -0.36 -15.00
N ASN A 517 3.19 -1.22 -15.01
CA ASN A 517 4.57 -0.80 -14.85
C ASN A 517 4.93 0.17 -15.97
N ARG A 518 5.44 1.36 -15.62
CA ARG A 518 5.80 2.41 -16.58
C ARG A 518 7.29 2.76 -16.60
N SER A 519 8.06 2.33 -15.60
CA SER A 519 9.45 2.74 -15.45
C SER A 519 10.21 1.70 -14.63
N VAL A 520 11.48 1.48 -14.99
CA VAL A 520 12.41 0.64 -14.27
C VAL A 520 13.73 1.36 -14.09
N THR A 521 14.33 1.23 -12.92
CA THR A 521 15.71 1.62 -12.63
C THR A 521 16.42 0.48 -11.93
N VAL A 522 17.76 0.42 -11.99
CA VAL A 522 18.56 -0.66 -11.41
C VAL A 522 19.67 -0.04 -10.56
N ASN A 523 19.83 -0.52 -9.33
CA ASN A 523 20.89 -0.06 -8.44
C ASN A 523 22.23 -0.79 -8.71
N ASP A 524 23.28 -0.35 -8.03
CA ASP A 524 24.64 -0.93 -8.07
C ASP A 524 24.73 -2.39 -7.61
N LEU A 525 23.71 -2.91 -6.94
CA LEU A 525 23.61 -4.31 -6.52
C LEU A 525 22.91 -5.20 -7.57
N GLY A 526 22.50 -4.65 -8.71
CA GLY A 526 21.78 -5.38 -9.76
C GLY A 526 20.30 -5.61 -9.45
N GLN A 527 19.74 -4.86 -8.51
CA GLN A 527 18.33 -4.97 -8.12
C GLN A 527 17.47 -4.01 -8.95
N PRO A 528 16.48 -4.50 -9.73
CA PRO A 528 15.56 -3.64 -10.43
C PRO A 528 14.45 -3.13 -9.51
N PHE A 529 14.04 -1.89 -9.73
CA PHE A 529 12.95 -1.20 -9.06
C PHE A 529 11.96 -0.68 -10.09
N PHE A 530 10.71 -1.13 -9.98
CA PHE A 530 9.65 -0.83 -10.94
C PHE A 530 8.62 0.15 -10.35
N ALA A 531 8.28 1.19 -11.10
CA ALA A 531 7.21 2.11 -10.77
C ALA A 531 5.85 1.46 -11.10
N THR A 532 4.98 1.27 -10.09
CA THR A 532 3.70 0.55 -10.24
C THR A 532 2.56 1.25 -9.48
N PRO A 533 1.28 0.86 -9.70
CA PRO A 533 0.15 1.34 -8.91
C PRO A 533 0.23 1.00 -7.41
N LEU A 534 1.01 -0.02 -7.02
CA LEU A 534 1.18 -0.41 -5.61
C LEU A 534 2.35 0.30 -4.91
N GLY A 535 3.06 1.20 -5.59
CA GLY A 535 4.31 1.82 -5.12
C GLY A 535 5.51 1.38 -5.98
N ILE A 536 6.69 1.36 -5.39
CA ILE A 536 7.94 0.97 -6.08
C ILE A 536 8.28 -0.47 -5.70
N GLN A 537 8.20 -1.41 -6.65
CA GLN A 537 8.47 -2.82 -6.41
C GLN A 537 9.93 -3.13 -6.77
N GLY A 538 10.75 -3.41 -5.77
CA GLY A 538 12.14 -3.84 -5.90
C GLY A 538 12.28 -5.36 -5.91
N PHE A 539 13.28 -5.86 -6.62
CA PHE A 539 13.62 -7.29 -6.66
C PHE A 539 15.08 -7.51 -6.34
N GLU A 540 15.39 -8.70 -5.82
CA GLU A 540 16.77 -9.16 -5.83
C GLU A 540 17.22 -9.48 -7.25
N ALA A 541 18.53 -9.41 -7.50
CA ALA A 541 19.10 -9.79 -8.79
C ALA A 541 18.79 -11.24 -9.20
N ALA A 542 18.47 -12.13 -8.23
CA ALA A 542 18.03 -13.50 -8.47
C ALA A 542 16.51 -13.64 -8.78
N GLY A 543 15.78 -12.53 -8.95
CA GLY A 543 14.37 -12.53 -9.35
C GLY A 543 13.36 -12.67 -8.20
N ARG A 544 13.83 -12.91 -6.97
CA ARG A 544 12.98 -12.95 -5.77
C ARG A 544 12.42 -11.55 -5.50
N GLN A 545 11.10 -11.47 -5.29
CA GLN A 545 10.43 -10.23 -4.88
C GLN A 545 11.08 -9.69 -3.60
N GLY A 546 11.64 -8.49 -3.71
CA GLY A 546 12.22 -7.74 -2.60
C GLY A 546 11.20 -6.76 -2.02
N PRO A 547 11.59 -5.50 -1.73
CA PRO A 547 10.72 -4.55 -1.07
C PRO A 547 9.63 -3.99 -1.97
N ILE A 548 8.52 -3.60 -1.37
CA ILE A 548 7.53 -2.69 -1.96
C ILE A 548 7.60 -1.39 -1.17
N LEU A 549 8.20 -0.36 -1.77
CA LEU A 549 8.34 0.94 -1.13
C LEU A 549 7.06 1.74 -1.31
N ASN A 550 6.69 2.48 -0.26
CA ASN A 550 5.47 3.29 -0.30
C ASN A 550 5.60 4.42 -1.32
N SER A 551 4.50 4.70 -2.02
CA SER A 551 4.36 5.89 -2.83
C SER A 551 4.50 7.15 -1.95
N PRO A 552 5.22 8.21 -2.39
CA PRO A 552 5.35 9.46 -1.65
C PRO A 552 4.03 10.06 -1.15
N ILE A 553 2.99 9.94 -1.96
CA ILE A 553 1.61 10.34 -1.67
C ILE A 553 0.66 9.25 -2.18
N TYR A 554 -0.63 9.29 -1.81
CA TYR A 554 -1.61 8.35 -2.36
C TYR A 554 -1.73 8.53 -3.88
N GLY A 555 -1.40 7.48 -4.64
CA GLY A 555 -1.41 7.48 -6.10
C GLY A 555 -0.40 6.52 -6.71
N THR A 556 -0.51 6.31 -8.01
CA THR A 556 0.39 5.47 -8.81
C THR A 556 1.74 6.16 -9.02
N VAL A 557 2.83 5.41 -8.83
CA VAL A 557 4.17 5.88 -9.19
C VAL A 557 4.34 5.73 -10.70
N SER A 558 4.59 6.84 -11.40
CA SER A 558 4.70 6.86 -12.86
C SER A 558 6.14 6.73 -13.36
N ALA A 559 7.11 7.21 -12.59
CA ALA A 559 8.53 7.14 -12.93
C ALA A 559 9.39 6.99 -11.67
N VAL A 560 10.52 6.30 -11.80
CA VAL A 560 11.48 6.08 -10.71
C VAL A 560 12.91 6.10 -11.23
N SER A 561 13.84 6.68 -10.47
CA SER A 561 15.27 6.67 -10.83
C SER A 561 16.16 6.87 -9.61
N PHE A 562 17.30 6.19 -9.55
CA PHE A 562 18.37 6.54 -8.61
C PHE A 562 19.23 7.67 -9.21
N ALA A 563 19.57 8.68 -8.39
CA ALA A 563 20.36 9.82 -8.82
C ALA A 563 21.07 10.51 -7.63
N GLY A 564 21.52 11.75 -7.83
CA GLY A 564 22.19 12.56 -6.81
C GLY A 564 23.72 12.53 -6.91
N GLY A 565 24.40 13.57 -6.40
CA GLY A 565 25.87 13.64 -6.45
C GLY A 565 26.56 12.53 -5.65
N SER A 566 25.96 12.11 -4.53
CA SER A 566 26.34 10.93 -3.73
C SER A 566 25.75 9.62 -4.27
N LYS A 567 24.88 9.70 -5.28
CA LYS A 567 24.19 8.60 -5.96
C LYS A 567 23.22 7.81 -5.09
N ASP A 568 22.89 8.32 -3.92
CA ASP A 568 22.11 7.64 -2.87
C ASP A 568 20.72 8.28 -2.70
N TRP A 569 20.21 8.93 -3.75
CA TRP A 569 18.84 9.45 -3.79
C TRP A 569 17.97 8.60 -4.69
N LEU A 570 16.79 8.25 -4.21
CA LEU A 570 15.72 7.66 -5.01
C LEU A 570 14.71 8.76 -5.34
N TYR A 571 14.50 8.99 -6.63
CA TYR A 571 13.49 9.90 -7.15
C TYR A 571 12.26 9.13 -7.61
N ALA A 572 11.08 9.68 -7.36
CA ALA A 572 9.81 9.11 -7.78
C ALA A 572 8.83 10.21 -8.22
N ALA A 573 8.06 9.93 -9.27
CA ALA A 573 6.98 10.80 -9.72
C ALA A 573 5.61 10.22 -9.37
N VAL A 574 4.73 11.04 -8.80
CA VAL A 574 3.36 10.68 -8.42
C VAL A 574 2.46 11.89 -8.60
N ASP A 575 1.32 11.70 -9.29
CA ASP A 575 0.31 12.76 -9.49
C ASP A 575 0.90 14.10 -9.94
N GLY A 576 1.83 14.01 -10.88
CA GLY A 576 2.53 15.13 -11.49
C GLY A 576 3.57 15.87 -10.64
N LYS A 577 3.88 15.35 -9.45
CA LYS A 577 4.90 15.90 -8.56
C LYS A 577 6.12 15.00 -8.53
N LEU A 578 7.29 15.62 -8.43
CA LEU A 578 8.56 14.94 -8.23
C LEU A 578 8.89 14.88 -6.74
N PHE A 579 9.34 13.72 -6.28
CA PHE A 579 9.79 13.50 -4.91
C PHE A 579 11.18 12.87 -4.91
N ARG A 580 11.93 13.11 -3.85
CA ARG A 580 13.18 12.39 -3.57
C ARG A 580 13.23 11.91 -2.13
N ARG A 581 14.05 10.90 -1.86
CA ARG A 581 14.48 10.52 -0.51
C ARG A 581 15.85 9.88 -0.57
N SER A 582 16.64 10.01 0.49
CA SER A 582 17.90 9.31 0.57
C SER A 582 17.67 7.82 0.92
N VAL A 583 18.55 6.98 0.40
CA VAL A 583 18.49 5.53 0.41
C VAL A 583 19.90 4.96 0.54
N LYS A 584 20.02 3.68 0.89
CA LYS A 584 21.31 2.97 0.99
C LYS A 584 21.80 2.44 -0.35
N SER A 585 20.87 2.21 -1.28
CA SER A 585 21.17 1.76 -2.65
C SER A 585 21.75 2.89 -3.48
N LYS A 586 22.65 2.57 -4.43
CA LYS A 586 23.29 3.60 -5.26
C LYS A 586 22.91 3.51 -6.73
N ALA A 587 22.93 4.66 -7.40
CA ALA A 587 22.82 4.78 -8.84
C ALA A 587 24.06 4.21 -9.55
N VAL A 588 23.85 3.65 -10.73
CA VAL A 588 24.91 3.23 -11.66
C VAL A 588 25.04 4.28 -12.76
N ASN A 589 26.25 4.79 -12.98
CA ASN A 589 26.49 5.72 -14.08
C ASN A 589 26.32 5.02 -15.41
N ALA A 590 25.68 5.69 -16.36
CA ALA A 590 25.55 5.19 -17.72
C ALA A 590 26.92 4.78 -18.30
N GLY A 591 26.95 3.70 -19.06
CA GLY A 591 28.18 3.15 -19.67
C GLY A 591 29.22 2.57 -18.71
N THR A 592 29.07 2.72 -17.40
CA THR A 592 29.99 2.11 -16.42
C THR A 592 29.62 0.65 -16.19
N ILE A 593 30.60 -0.25 -16.31
CA ILE A 593 30.40 -1.67 -16.05
C ILE A 593 30.82 -2.00 -14.63
N THR A 594 29.85 -2.44 -13.85
CA THR A 594 30.06 -2.87 -12.47
C THR A 594 29.49 -4.27 -12.31
N LYS A 595 30.34 -5.23 -11.93
CA LYS A 595 29.86 -6.57 -11.60
C LYS A 595 29.10 -6.51 -10.27
N PRO A 596 27.79 -6.82 -10.24
CA PRO A 596 27.06 -6.85 -8.98
C PRO A 596 27.60 -8.00 -8.09
N PRO A 597 27.43 -7.90 -6.75
CA PRO A 597 27.78 -9.00 -5.87
C PRO A 597 26.96 -10.25 -6.21
N ALA A 598 27.50 -11.42 -5.88
CA ALA A 598 26.74 -12.66 -6.04
C ALA A 598 25.44 -12.55 -5.21
N PRO A 599 24.26 -12.85 -5.78
CA PRO A 599 23.01 -12.79 -5.05
C PRO A 599 23.04 -13.78 -3.87
N PRO A 600 22.48 -13.41 -2.71
CA PRO A 600 22.29 -14.36 -1.62
C PRO A 600 21.33 -15.47 -2.08
N LEU A 601 21.67 -16.73 -1.80
CA LEU A 601 20.86 -17.92 -2.13
C LEU A 601 19.64 -18.08 -1.22
#